data_AF-A0AAD9GMG6-F1
#
_entry.id   AF-A0AAD9GMG6-F1
#
_cell.length_a   1.000
_cell.length_b   1.000
_cell.length_c   1.000
_cell.angle_alpha   90.00
_cell.angle_beta   90.00
_cell.angle_gamma   90.00
#
_symmetry.space_group_name_H-M   'P 1'
#
loop_
_entity.id
_entity.type
_entity.pdbx_description
1 polymer ?
#
loop_
_entity_poly.entity_id
_entity_poly.type
_entity_poly.pdbx_seq_one_letter_code
_entity_poly.pdbx_strand_id
1 'polypeptide(L)'
;MVIRPKDFKAFNLTRDEDIRCPQCHSNVKPITCGFYDCVWKIEGTRTSDEFSIISQWNEAKGRQYHRFDADKHHSSVEWKSLLIVANRETTDDNDLSEIPTLEED
;
A
#
# COMPACT_ATOMS: atom_id res chain seq x y z
N MET A 1 3.53 -9.46 -4.01
CA MET A 1 3.60 -8.09 -4.57
C MET A 1 4.04 -7.14 -3.47
N VAL A 2 4.93 -6.18 -3.73
CA VAL A 2 5.39 -5.22 -2.70
C VAL A 2 4.98 -3.82 -3.16
N ILE A 3 4.24 -3.11 -2.33
CA ILE A 3 3.80 -1.74 -2.60
C ILE A 3 4.73 -0.80 -1.83
N ARG A 4 5.58 -0.08 -2.57
CA ARG A 4 6.43 0.98 -2.04
C ARG A 4 6.08 2.28 -2.77
N PRO A 5 5.83 3.39 -2.07
CA PRO A 5 5.59 4.65 -2.73
C PRO A 5 6.86 5.12 -3.45
N LYS A 6 6.79 5.11 -4.79
CA LYS A 6 7.74 5.78 -5.70
C LYS A 6 7.06 6.97 -6.39
N ASP A 7 6.24 7.70 -5.63
CA ASP A 7 5.43 8.83 -6.13
C ASP A 7 4.37 8.43 -7.19
N PHE A 8 4.07 7.14 -7.31
CA PHE A 8 2.93 6.64 -8.07
C PHE A 8 1.62 7.00 -7.34
N LYS A 9 0.72 7.70 -8.05
CA LYS A 9 -0.65 8.01 -7.58
C LYS A 9 -1.51 6.73 -7.51
N ALA A 10 -2.73 6.85 -6.97
CA ALA A 10 -3.73 5.79 -6.89
C ALA A 10 -3.75 4.90 -8.14
N PHE A 11 -3.64 3.59 -7.94
CA PHE A 11 -3.57 2.61 -9.02
C PHE A 11 -4.48 1.42 -8.72
N ASN A 12 -5.03 0.84 -9.77
CA ASN A 12 -5.77 -0.41 -9.68
C ASN A 12 -4.79 -1.58 -9.70
N LEU A 13 -5.05 -2.58 -8.88
CA LEU A 13 -4.34 -3.85 -8.97
C LEU A 13 -4.92 -4.66 -10.13
N THR A 14 -4.17 -4.79 -11.22
CA THR A 14 -4.49 -5.73 -12.29
C THR A 14 -3.91 -7.09 -11.95
N ARG A 15 -4.74 -8.13 -12.05
CA ARG A 15 -4.29 -9.51 -11.98
C ARG A 15 -3.61 -9.84 -13.30
N ASP A 16 -2.29 -10.06 -13.25
CA ASP A 16 -1.56 -10.61 -14.38
C ASP A 16 -1.52 -12.13 -14.18
N GLU A 17 -2.15 -12.88 -15.08
CA GLU A 17 -2.32 -14.33 -14.97
C GLU A 17 -1.04 -15.11 -15.33
N ASP A 18 -0.06 -14.45 -15.97
CA ASP A 18 1.13 -15.08 -16.54
C ASP A 18 2.44 -14.71 -15.82
N ILE A 19 2.37 -14.32 -14.53
CA ILE A 19 3.58 -13.99 -13.77
C ILE A 19 4.39 -15.26 -13.44
N ARG A 20 5.63 -15.31 -13.91
CA ARG A 20 6.62 -16.35 -13.57
C ARG A 20 7.70 -15.82 -12.63
N CYS A 21 8.18 -16.67 -11.74
CA CYS A 21 9.29 -16.34 -10.86
C CYS A 21 10.55 -16.12 -11.72
N PRO A 22 11.26 -14.99 -11.62
CA PRO A 22 12.43 -14.74 -12.47
C PRO A 22 13.60 -15.69 -12.19
N GLN A 23 13.57 -16.41 -11.06
CA GLN A 23 14.66 -17.28 -10.61
C GLN A 23 14.41 -18.76 -10.94
N CYS A 24 13.18 -19.26 -10.73
CA CYS A 24 12.84 -20.67 -10.99
C CYS A 24 11.85 -20.85 -12.15
N HIS A 25 11.35 -19.76 -12.74
CA HIS A 25 10.39 -19.73 -13.83
C HIS A 25 9.04 -20.43 -13.57
N SER A 26 8.82 -20.92 -12.35
CA SER A 26 7.52 -21.44 -11.93
C SER A 26 6.47 -20.34 -11.87
N ASN A 27 5.21 -20.72 -12.09
CA ASN A 27 4.07 -19.81 -11.92
C ASN A 27 4.04 -19.28 -10.49
N VAL A 28 4.00 -17.95 -10.36
CA VAL A 28 3.86 -17.31 -9.05
C VAL A 28 2.37 -17.16 -8.78
N LYS A 29 1.90 -17.73 -7.67
CA LYS A 29 0.57 -17.39 -7.14
C LYS A 29 0.73 -16.14 -6.27
N PRO A 30 0.33 -14.94 -6.72
CA PRO A 30 0.34 -13.77 -5.86
C PRO A 30 -0.66 -14.00 -4.72
N ILE A 31 -0.14 -14.14 -3.49
CA ILE A 31 -0.99 -14.41 -2.31
C ILE A 31 -1.58 -13.10 -1.79
N THR A 32 -0.77 -12.05 -1.66
CA THR A 32 -1.21 -10.71 -1.28
C THR A 32 -0.08 -9.68 -1.47
N CYS A 33 -0.34 -8.40 -1.22
CA CYS A 33 0.66 -7.33 -1.16
C CYS A 33 1.22 -7.09 0.24
N GLY A 34 2.41 -6.52 0.32
CA GLY A 34 3.00 -5.98 1.55
C GLY A 34 3.27 -4.49 1.40
N PHE A 35 3.04 -3.74 2.49
CA PHE A 35 3.31 -2.32 2.63
C PHE A 35 4.62 -2.11 3.40
N TYR A 36 5.37 -1.05 3.07
CA TYR A 36 6.63 -0.71 3.72
C TYR A 36 6.86 0.79 3.71
N ASP A 37 7.01 1.37 4.91
CA ASP A 37 7.36 2.78 5.13
C ASP A 37 6.38 3.74 4.43
N CYS A 38 5.09 3.53 4.68
CA CYS A 38 4.00 4.27 4.07
C CYS A 38 2.75 4.29 4.94
N VAL A 39 1.86 5.23 4.66
CA VAL A 39 0.47 5.21 5.11
C VAL A 39 -0.42 4.72 3.97
N TRP A 40 -1.41 3.88 4.26
CA TRP A 40 -2.23 3.25 3.23
C TRP A 40 -3.68 3.09 3.64
N LYS A 41 -4.58 3.08 2.65
CA LYS A 41 -5.99 2.70 2.82
C LYS A 41 -6.47 1.88 1.64
N ILE A 42 -7.59 1.19 1.83
CA ILE A 42 -8.24 0.41 0.78
C ILE A 42 -9.71 0.79 0.61
N GLU A 43 -10.17 0.65 -0.61
CA GLU A 43 -11.58 0.68 -0.99
C GLU A 43 -11.81 -0.51 -1.91
N GLY A 44 -12.70 -1.43 -1.55
CA GLY A 44 -12.89 -2.63 -2.35
C GLY A 44 -14.23 -3.30 -2.16
N THR A 45 -14.64 -4.05 -3.17
CA THR A 45 -15.86 -4.87 -3.19
C THR A 45 -15.46 -6.32 -3.40
N ARG A 46 -15.90 -7.21 -2.51
CA ARG A 46 -15.62 -8.65 -2.57
C ARG A 46 -16.47 -9.33 -3.62
N THR A 47 -15.93 -10.34 -4.29
CA THR A 47 -16.67 -11.12 -5.31
C THR A 47 -17.69 -12.06 -4.69
N SER A 48 -17.39 -12.59 -3.50
CA SER A 48 -18.21 -13.64 -2.86
C SER A 48 -19.59 -13.17 -2.42
N ASP A 49 -19.68 -11.95 -1.90
CA ASP A 49 -20.86 -11.41 -1.21
C ASP A 49 -21.21 -9.97 -1.65
N GLU A 50 -20.50 -9.42 -2.64
CA GLU A 50 -20.62 -8.03 -3.09
C GLU A 50 -20.44 -7.00 -1.96
N PHE A 51 -19.86 -7.41 -0.83
CA PHE A 51 -19.68 -6.54 0.33
C PHE A 51 -18.57 -5.52 0.05
N SER A 52 -18.86 -4.25 0.31
CA SER A 52 -17.93 -3.14 0.10
C SER A 52 -17.30 -2.69 1.40
N ILE A 53 -15.98 -2.55 1.39
CA ILE A 53 -15.14 -2.15 2.52
C ILE A 53 -14.40 -0.87 2.16
N ILE A 54 -14.43 0.11 3.06
CA ILE A 54 -13.56 1.28 3.05
C ILE A 54 -12.81 1.27 4.38
N SER A 55 -11.48 1.15 4.33
CA SER A 55 -10.67 1.18 5.54
C SER A 55 -10.37 2.61 5.97
N GLN A 56 -10.05 2.78 7.25
CA GLN A 56 -9.29 3.94 7.70
C GLN A 56 -7.85 3.88 7.13
N TRP A 57 -7.11 4.98 7.28
CA TRP A 57 -5.67 4.99 6.99
C TRP A 57 -4.93 4.14 8.03
N ASN A 58 -3.98 3.34 7.56
CA ASN A 58 -3.14 2.46 8.36
C ASN A 58 -1.67 2.81 8.12
N GLU A 59 -0.83 2.57 9.12
CA GLU A 59 0.60 2.90 9.05
C GLU A 59 1.45 1.63 8.94
N ALA A 60 2.42 1.63 8.02
CA ALA A 60 3.38 0.56 7.82
C ALA A 60 4.79 0.99 8.25
N LYS A 61 4.98 1.28 9.55
CA LYS A 61 6.25 1.74 10.14
C LYS A 61 7.14 0.59 10.62
N GLY A 62 8.40 0.92 10.92
CA GLY A 62 9.29 0.07 11.72
C GLY A 62 10.23 -0.87 10.96
N ARG A 63 10.68 -0.50 9.74
CA ARG A 63 11.61 -1.30 8.90
C ARG A 63 11.16 -2.76 8.69
N GLN A 64 9.85 -2.99 8.64
CA GLN A 64 9.26 -4.30 8.41
C GLN A 64 8.14 -4.21 7.36
N TYR A 65 7.84 -5.35 6.72
CA TYR A 65 6.73 -5.44 5.78
C TYR A 65 5.42 -5.72 6.52
N HIS A 66 4.42 -4.87 6.29
CA HIS A 66 3.07 -5.06 6.77
C HIS A 66 2.25 -5.75 5.69
N ARG A 67 1.97 -7.03 5.89
CA ARG A 67 1.20 -7.83 4.93
C ARG A 67 -0.25 -7.35 4.91
N PHE A 68 -0.77 -7.08 3.72
CA PHE A 68 -2.20 -6.90 3.54
C PHE A 68 -2.88 -8.24 3.77
N ASP A 69 -3.46 -8.46 4.95
CA ASP A 69 -4.23 -9.67 5.21
C ASP A 69 -5.70 -9.39 4.95
N ALA A 70 -6.22 -9.90 3.84
CA ALA A 70 -7.61 -9.71 3.48
C ALA A 70 -8.56 -10.60 4.33
N ASP A 71 -8.02 -11.60 5.06
CA ASP A 71 -8.76 -12.50 5.93
C ASP A 71 -7.90 -13.01 7.12
N LYS A 72 -8.48 -13.05 8.32
CA LYS A 72 -7.86 -13.60 9.55
C LYS A 72 -7.51 -15.09 9.42
N HIS A 73 -8.08 -15.81 8.46
CA HIS A 73 -7.88 -17.26 8.28
C HIS A 73 -6.90 -17.63 7.16
N HIS A 74 -6.10 -16.68 6.66
CA HIS A 74 -5.10 -16.91 5.58
C HIS A 74 -5.69 -17.44 4.26
N SER A 75 -7.00 -17.37 4.08
CA SER A 75 -7.63 -17.70 2.80
C SER A 75 -7.48 -16.51 1.83
N SER A 76 -7.37 -16.78 0.54
CA SER A 76 -7.29 -15.72 -0.48
C SER A 76 -8.67 -15.11 -0.67
N VAL A 77 -8.81 -13.80 -0.47
CA VAL A 77 -10.05 -13.07 -0.77
C VAL A 77 -10.06 -12.65 -2.23
N GLU A 78 -11.11 -13.03 -2.95
CA GLU A 78 -11.36 -12.54 -4.31
C GLU A 78 -12.11 -11.21 -4.26
N TRP A 79 -11.54 -10.22 -4.95
CA TRP A 79 -12.09 -8.87 -5.05
C TRP A 79 -12.63 -8.66 -6.46
N LYS A 80 -13.85 -8.13 -6.54
CA LYS A 80 -14.46 -7.64 -7.78
C LYS A 80 -13.86 -6.30 -8.19
N SER A 81 -13.57 -5.46 -7.20
CA SER A 81 -12.82 -4.22 -7.35
C SER A 81 -11.97 -4.00 -6.10
N LEU A 82 -10.73 -3.57 -6.26
CA LEU A 82 -9.84 -3.22 -5.15
C LEU A 82 -8.95 -2.05 -5.56
N LEU A 83 -9.16 -0.92 -4.88
CA LEU A 83 -8.32 0.25 -4.93
C LEU A 83 -7.45 0.28 -3.67
N ILE A 84 -6.13 0.41 -3.87
CA ILE A 84 -5.18 0.62 -2.79
C ILE A 84 -4.55 2.00 -2.99
N VAL A 85 -4.62 2.83 -1.95
CA VAL A 85 -3.96 4.14 -1.92
C VAL A 85 -2.84 4.05 -0.89
N ALA A 86 -1.62 4.40 -1.30
CA ALA A 86 -0.46 4.43 -0.42
C ALA A 86 0.32 5.73 -0.64
N ASN A 87 0.61 6.44 0.44
CA ASN A 87 1.39 7.67 0.44
C ASN A 87 2.66 7.47 1.27
N ARG A 88 3.71 8.23 0.96
CA ARG A 88 4.77 8.46 1.94
C ARG A 88 4.15 9.18 3.12
N GLU A 89 4.61 8.84 4.31
CA GLU A 89 4.38 9.71 5.45
C GLU A 89 5.16 11.00 5.18
N THR A 90 4.45 12.08 4.87
CA THR A 90 5.05 13.41 4.92
C THR A 90 5.26 13.68 6.39
N THR A 91 6.52 13.66 6.85
CA THR A 91 6.87 14.51 7.99
C THR A 91 6.38 15.91 7.61
N ASP A 92 5.51 16.50 8.41
CA ASP A 92 4.99 17.84 8.16
C ASP A 92 6.17 18.80 7.90
N ASP A 93 6.42 19.14 6.63
CA ASP A 93 7.34 20.21 6.22
C ASP A 93 6.70 21.57 6.53
N ASN A 94 6.34 21.78 7.79
CA ASN A 94 5.92 23.06 8.31
C ASN A 94 6.51 23.36 9.70
N ASP A 95 7.71 22.84 9.97
CA ASP A 95 8.60 23.41 10.97
C ASP A 95 9.54 24.41 10.29
N LEU A 96 8.97 25.51 9.83
CA LEU A 96 9.69 26.75 9.50
C LEU A 96 9.78 27.66 10.74
N SER A 97 9.93 27.09 11.94
CA SER A 97 10.36 27.88 13.08
C SER A 97 11.90 28.00 13.04
N GLU A 98 12.37 29.25 13.09
CA GLU A 98 13.78 29.68 13.12
C GLU A 98 14.48 29.91 11.77
N ILE A 99 14.02 30.94 11.03
CA ILE A 99 14.94 31.76 10.23
C ILE A 99 15.45 32.88 11.16
N PRO A 100 16.75 32.94 11.52
CA PRO A 100 17.29 34.11 12.19
C PRO A 100 17.27 35.29 11.21
N THR A 101 16.56 36.36 11.56
CA THR A 101 16.71 37.65 10.91
C THR A 101 18.13 38.15 11.16
N LEU A 102 18.96 38.16 10.11
CA LEU A 102 20.18 38.95 10.11
C LEU A 102 19.76 40.42 10.02
N GLU A 103 19.79 41.12 11.14
CA GLU A 103 19.94 42.57 11.16
C GLU A 103 21.37 42.87 10.68
N GLU A 104 21.51 43.55 9.55
CA GLU A 104 22.76 44.18 9.15
C GLU A 104 22.67 45.68 9.49
N ASP A 105 23.60 46.12 10.34
CA ASP A 105 23.89 47.51 10.73
C ASP A 105 24.39 48.39 9.57
#